data_AF-A0A961LNK6-F1
#
_entry.id   AF-A0A961LNK6-F1
#
_cell.length_a   1.000
_cell.length_b   1.000
_cell.length_c   1.000
_cell.angle_alpha   90.00
_cell.angle_beta   90.00
_cell.angle_gamma   90.00
#
_symmetry.space_group_name_H-M   'P 1'
#
loop_
_entity.id
_entity.type
_entity.pdbx_description
1 polymer ?
#
loop_
_entity_poly.entity_id
_entity_poly.type
_entity_poly.pdbx_seq_one_letter_code
_entity_poly.pdbx_strand_id
1 'polypeptide(L)' 'TYNIMQPDIATTLKARKVKNLKATKAEIISAGNIGCITQIGQDAGIPVIHTVKLLNWAWGGEKPEGV' A
#
# COMPACT_ATOMS: atom_id res chain seq x y z
N THR A 1 0.13 -11.53 -11.91
CA THR A 1 -0.42 -12.74 -12.56
C THR A 1 -1.85 -13.02 -12.17
N TYR A 2 -2.22 -13.16 -10.88
CA TYR A 2 -3.63 -13.35 -10.47
C TYR A 2 -4.56 -12.20 -10.89
N ASN A 3 -4.11 -10.94 -10.88
CA ASN A 3 -4.92 -9.80 -11.34
C ASN A 3 -5.35 -9.89 -12.81
N ILE A 4 -4.63 -10.65 -13.63
CA ILE A 4 -4.91 -10.82 -15.06
C ILE A 4 -5.70 -12.10 -15.28
N MET A 5 -5.28 -13.20 -14.65
CA MET A 5 -5.84 -14.54 -14.87
C MET A 5 -7.11 -14.80 -14.04
N GLN A 6 -7.30 -14.11 -12.91
CA GLN A 6 -8.38 -14.35 -11.93
C GLN A 6 -8.83 -13.02 -11.28
N PRO A 7 -9.44 -12.11 -12.04
CA PRO A 7 -9.75 -10.74 -11.59
C PRO A 7 -10.73 -10.67 -10.40
N ASP A 8 -11.69 -11.60 -10.31
CA ASP A 8 -12.68 -11.60 -9.22
C ASP A 8 -12.06 -11.95 -7.87
N ILE A 9 -11.17 -12.95 -7.85
CA ILE A 9 -10.43 -13.34 -6.66
C ILE A 9 -9.48 -12.22 -6.25
N ALA A 10 -8.79 -11.60 -7.22
CA ALA A 10 -7.92 -10.47 -6.97
C ALA A 10 -8.67 -9.29 -6.32
N THR A 11 -9.87 -8.97 -6.82
CA THR A 11 -10.72 -7.91 -6.28
C THR A 11 -11.18 -8.22 -4.86
N THR A 12 -11.61 -9.46 -4.61
CA THR A 12 -12.01 -9.92 -3.27
C THR A 12 -10.86 -9.84 -2.27
N LEU A 13 -9.68 -10.30 -2.66
CA LEU A 13 -8.48 -10.25 -1.82
C LEU A 13 -8.02 -8.81 -1.57
N LYS A 14 -8.09 -7.93 -2.59
CA LYS A 14 -7.81 -6.50 -2.45
C LYS A 14 -8.72 -5.87 -1.40
N ALA A 15 -10.03 -6.04 -1.53
CA ALA A 15 -11.02 -5.48 -0.60
C ALA A 15 -10.79 -5.97 0.84
N ARG A 16 -10.53 -7.28 1.02
CA ARG A 16 -10.21 -7.85 2.35
C ARG A 16 -8.94 -7.24 2.95
N LYS A 17 -7.88 -7.08 2.14
CA LYS A 17 -6.61 -6.50 2.57
C LYS A 17 -6.78 -5.04 3.01
N VAL A 18 -7.45 -4.23 2.19
CA VAL A 18 -7.71 -2.81 2.48
C VAL A 18 -8.55 -2.65 3.75
N LYS A 19 -9.61 -3.47 3.92
CA LYS A 19 -10.42 -3.46 5.15
C LYS A 19 -9.56 -3.71 6.40
N ASN A 20 -8.71 -4.72 6.38
CA ASN A 20 -7.87 -5.06 7.53
C ASN A 20 -6.79 -4.00 7.80
N LEU A 21 -6.19 -3.42 6.74
CA LEU A 21 -5.23 -2.33 6.89
C LEU A 21 -5.88 -1.07 7.50
N LYS A 22 -7.10 -0.71 7.08
CA LYS A 22 -7.84 0.40 7.70
C LYS A 22 -8.14 0.15 9.17
N ALA A 23 -8.41 -1.10 9.55
CA ALA A 23 -8.71 -1.47 10.93
C ALA A 23 -7.51 -1.29 11.88
N THR A 24 -6.27 -1.26 11.39
CA THR A 24 -5.09 -0.99 12.24
C THR A 24 -4.99 0.47 12.66
N LYS A 25 -5.73 1.38 12.01
CA LYS A 25 -5.62 2.83 12.17
C LYS A 25 -4.20 3.36 11.89
N ALA A 26 -3.44 2.65 11.07
CA ALA A 26 -2.11 3.10 10.67
C ALA A 26 -2.21 4.42 9.88
N GLU A 27 -1.30 5.33 10.16
CA GLU A 27 -1.19 6.61 9.44
C GLU A 27 -0.47 6.44 8.09
N ILE A 28 0.33 5.38 7.95
CA ILE A 28 1.13 5.09 6.75
C ILE A 28 1.18 3.57 6.51
N ILE A 29 1.08 3.17 5.25
CA ILE A 29 1.29 1.78 4.81
C ILE A 29 2.61 1.71 4.03
N SER A 30 3.53 0.84 4.46
CA SER A 30 4.78 0.59 3.75
C SER A 30 4.70 -0.70 2.93
N ALA A 31 5.13 -0.66 1.66
CA ALA A 31 5.21 -1.83 0.80
C ALA A 31 6.42 -1.78 -0.14
N GLY A 32 7.03 -2.93 -0.44
CA GLY A 32 8.15 -3.04 -1.39
C GLY A 32 7.76 -3.57 -2.78
N ASN A 33 6.49 -3.89 -2.99
CA ASN A 33 6.01 -4.47 -4.24
C ASN A 33 5.12 -3.46 -4.96
N ILE A 34 5.50 -3.06 -6.18
CA ILE A 34 4.79 -2.06 -6.97
C ILE A 34 3.31 -2.43 -7.20
N GLY A 35 3.02 -3.71 -7.42
CA GLY A 35 1.64 -4.19 -7.56
C GLY A 35 0.82 -4.01 -6.28
N CYS A 36 1.42 -4.25 -5.11
CA CYS A 36 0.77 -3.94 -3.84
C CYS A 36 0.55 -2.43 -3.66
N ILE A 37 1.55 -1.61 -3.99
CA ILE A 37 1.45 -0.15 -3.89
C ILE A 37 0.30 0.37 -4.75
N THR A 38 0.25 -0.02 -6.03
CA THR A 38 -0.82 0.37 -6.94
C THR A 38 -2.18 -0.13 -6.46
N GLN A 39 -2.30 -1.40 -6.09
CA GLN A 39 -3.60 -1.96 -5.71
C GLN A 39 -4.13 -1.42 -4.38
N ILE A 40 -3.28 -1.29 -3.37
CA ILE A 40 -3.69 -0.80 -2.06
C ILE A 40 -3.95 0.71 -2.15
N GLY A 41 -3.08 1.45 -2.84
CA GLY A 41 -3.17 2.91 -2.98
C GLY A 41 -4.47 3.39 -3.62
N GLN A 42 -5.12 2.58 -4.45
CA GLN A 42 -6.41 2.90 -5.06
C GLN A 42 -7.53 3.09 -4.01
N ASP A 43 -7.58 2.27 -2.96
CA ASP A 43 -8.75 2.20 -2.07
C ASP A 43 -8.43 2.43 -0.58
N ALA A 44 -7.14 2.47 -0.21
CA ALA A 44 -6.72 2.54 1.18
C ALA A 44 -7.07 3.86 1.85
N GLY A 45 -7.07 4.99 1.12
CA GLY A 45 -7.25 6.32 1.73
C GLY A 45 -6.21 6.66 2.81
N ILE A 46 -5.13 5.88 2.87
CA ILE A 46 -3.98 6.00 3.77
C ILE A 46 -2.76 6.06 2.84
N PRO A 47 -1.79 6.94 3.09
CA PRO A 47 -0.55 7.02 2.31
C PRO A 47 0.13 5.66 2.19
N VAL A 48 0.34 5.20 0.95
CA VAL A 48 1.08 3.97 0.65
C VAL A 48 2.44 4.34 0.07
N ILE A 49 3.50 4.09 0.82
CA ILE A 49 4.86 4.49 0.45
C ILE A 49 5.77 3.28 0.25
N HIS A 50 6.74 3.43 -0.65
CA HIS A 50 7.76 2.41 -0.83
C HIS A 50 8.65 2.34 0.41
N THR A 51 8.97 1.14 0.90
CA THR A 51 9.79 0.97 2.12
C THR A 51 11.09 1.76 2.07
N VAL A 52 11.77 1.81 0.92
CA VAL A 52 13.02 2.58 0.77
C VAL A 52 12.81 4.10 0.99
N LYS A 53 11.67 4.68 0.61
CA LYS A 53 11.40 6.10 0.88
C LYS A 53 11.20 6.36 2.37
N LEU A 54 10.51 5.44 3.06
CA LEU A 54 10.32 5.52 4.51
C LEU A 54 11.67 5.44 5.25
N LEU A 55 12.54 4.53 4.81
CA LEU A 55 13.89 4.40 5.32
C LEU A 55 14.72 5.66 5.06
N ASN A 56 14.72 6.19 3.83
CA ASN A 56 15.42 7.43 3.49
C ASN A 56 15.01 8.57 4.43
N TRP A 57 13.71 8.74 4.69
CA TRP A 57 13.21 9.75 5.61
C TRP A 57 13.66 9.52 7.06
N ALA A 58 13.64 8.26 7.53
CA ALA A 58 14.11 7.90 8.88
C ALA A 58 15.60 8.22 9.10
N TRP A 59 16.41 8.23 8.02
CA TRP A 59 17.84 8.56 8.06
C TRP A 59 18.16 10.02 7.66
N GLY A 60 17.17 10.92 7.72
CA GLY A 60 17.39 12.36 7.50
C GLY A 60 17.27 12.83 6.06
N GLY A 61 16.85 11.95 5.14
CA GLY A 61 16.45 12.33 3.79
C GLY A 61 15.07 13.00 3.75
N GLU A 62 14.64 13.36 2.54
CA GLU A 62 13.37 14.08 2.30
C GLU A 62 12.13 13.29 2.78
N LYS A 63 11.14 14.03 3.29
CA LYS A 63 9.83 13.48 3.65
C LYS A 63 9.12 12.95 2.39
N PRO A 64 8.59 11.71 2.39
CA PRO A 64 7.91 11.17 1.22
C PRO A 64 6.62 11.95 0.91
N GLU A 65 6.35 12.17 -0.38
CA GLU A 65 5.08 12.75 -0.83
C GLU A 65 3.88 11.95 -0.30
N GLY A 66 2.87 12.68 0.18
CA GLY A 66 1.63 12.10 0.71
C GLY A 66 1.68 11.69 2.18
N VAL A 67 2.82 11.83 2.87
CA VAL A 67 2.94 11.69 4.33
C VAL A 67 2.84 13.07 5.00
#